data_AF-A0A822FR78-F1
#
_entry.id   AF-A0A822FR78-F1
#
_cell.length_a   1.000
_cell.length_b   1.000
_cell.length_c   1.000
_cell.angle_alpha   90.00
_cell.angle_beta   90.00
_cell.angle_gamma   90.00
#
_symmetry.space_group_name_H-M   'P 1'
#
loop_
_entity.id
_entity.type
_entity.pdbx_description
1 polymer ?
#
loop_
_entity_poly.entity_id
_entity_poly.type
_entity_poly.pdbx_seq_one_letter_code
_entity_poly.pdbx_strand_id
1 'polypeptide(L)'
;IEQGKVDTSGYDSKWPMLIYGMSKAALTALTRIEARQWSAIKNILVLAVCPGYCATDATYHASGARPVEFGADSILCVVNTRPNELENGAFYQDGIKKSQVIACTVDLPKYEDPEKNKKD
;
A
#
# COMPACT_ATOMS: atom_id res chain seq x y z
N ILE A 1 7.53 26.19 -15.77
CA ILE A 1 7.24 24.74 -15.63
C ILE A 1 8.25 24.04 -16.52
N GLU A 2 9.35 23.60 -15.94
CA GLU A 2 10.43 22.94 -16.68
C GLU A 2 9.92 21.56 -17.10
N GLN A 3 9.88 21.31 -18.42
CA GLN A 3 9.40 20.05 -18.98
C GLN A 3 10.42 18.97 -18.68
N GLY A 4 10.19 18.20 -17.61
CA GLY A 4 10.96 17.00 -17.29
C GLY A 4 10.96 16.04 -18.48
N LYS A 5 12.16 15.70 -18.97
CA LYS A 5 12.38 14.74 -20.05
C LYS A 5 11.82 13.39 -19.61
N VAL A 6 10.67 13.01 -20.16
CA VAL A 6 10.05 11.70 -19.89
C VAL A 6 10.99 10.62 -20.44
N ASP A 7 11.52 9.79 -19.55
CA ASP A 7 12.35 8.64 -19.92
C ASP A 7 11.49 7.61 -20.67
N THR A 8 12.10 6.75 -21.49
CA THR A 8 11.40 5.77 -22.34
C THR A 8 10.59 4.73 -21.56
N SER A 9 10.72 4.72 -20.24
CA SER A 9 9.96 3.92 -19.27
C SER A 9 8.52 4.40 -19.04
N GLY A 10 8.17 5.62 -19.49
CA GLY A 10 6.82 6.18 -19.33
C GLY A 10 6.54 6.78 -17.93
N TYR A 11 7.56 6.96 -17.10
CA TYR A 11 7.47 7.61 -15.80
C TYR A 11 8.77 8.37 -15.45
N ASP A 12 8.68 9.33 -14.53
CA ASP A 12 9.86 10.03 -14.03
C ASP A 12 10.63 9.12 -13.06
N SER A 13 11.84 8.72 -13.45
CA SER A 13 12.74 7.87 -12.67
C SER A 13 13.20 8.52 -11.36
N LYS A 14 12.94 9.83 -11.16
CA LYS A 14 13.10 10.52 -9.86
C LYS A 14 12.07 10.08 -8.83
N TRP A 15 10.93 9.52 -9.24
CA TRP A 15 9.83 9.12 -8.36
C TRP A 15 9.44 7.64 -8.51
N PRO A 16 10.39 6.70 -8.32
CA PRO A 16 10.13 5.27 -8.56
C PRO A 16 9.00 4.72 -7.66
N MET A 17 8.85 5.28 -6.46
CA MET A 17 7.79 4.90 -5.53
C MET A 17 6.39 5.38 -5.95
N LEU A 18 6.28 6.37 -6.86
CA LEU A 18 4.99 6.85 -7.35
C LEU A 18 4.24 5.77 -8.12
N ILE A 19 4.94 4.95 -8.91
CA ILE A 19 4.33 3.85 -9.66
C ILE A 19 3.79 2.79 -8.71
N TYR A 20 4.59 2.41 -7.71
CA TYR A 20 4.15 1.48 -6.69
C TYR A 20 2.92 2.02 -5.96
N GLY A 21 2.95 3.28 -5.52
CA GLY A 21 1.83 3.97 -4.89
C GLY A 21 0.57 3.98 -5.77
N MET A 22 0.70 4.31 -7.07
CA MET A 22 -0.41 4.24 -8.02
C MET A 22 -0.96 2.83 -8.19
N SER A 23 -0.10 1.81 -8.25
CA SER A 23 -0.54 0.42 -8.37
C SER A 23 -1.35 -0.03 -7.15
N LYS A 24 -0.95 0.41 -5.94
CA LYS A 24 -1.68 0.11 -4.69
C LYS A 24 -2.95 0.95 -4.53
N ALA A 25 -2.96 2.17 -5.06
CA ALA A 25 -4.17 2.99 -5.19
C ALA A 25 -5.21 2.29 -6.08
N ALA A 26 -4.78 1.81 -7.26
CA ALA A 26 -5.61 1.07 -8.18
C ALA A 26 -6.12 -0.24 -7.56
N LEU A 27 -5.27 -0.98 -6.84
CA LEU A 27 -5.67 -2.19 -6.10
C LEU A 27 -6.75 -1.90 -5.05
N THR A 28 -6.61 -0.80 -4.31
CA THR A 28 -7.59 -0.37 -3.30
C THR A 28 -8.92 0.03 -3.95
N ALA A 29 -8.88 0.70 -5.10
CA ALA A 29 -10.08 1.01 -5.87
C ALA A 29 -10.76 -0.26 -6.42
N LEU A 30 -9.97 -1.19 -6.97
CA LEU A 30 -10.45 -2.49 -7.47
C LEU A 30 -11.14 -3.28 -6.36
N THR A 31 -10.56 -3.31 -5.15
CA THR A 31 -11.15 -3.95 -3.97
C THR A 31 -12.58 -3.47 -3.73
N ARG A 32 -12.86 -2.17 -3.89
CA ARG A 32 -14.22 -1.61 -3.71
C ARG A 32 -15.19 -2.01 -4.82
N ILE A 33 -14.70 -2.11 -6.06
CA ILE A 33 -15.50 -2.55 -7.21
C ILE A 33 -15.88 -4.02 -7.02
N GLU A 34 -14.89 -4.87 -6.74
CA GLU A 34 -15.07 -6.29 -6.50
C GLU A 34 -15.95 -6.55 -5.27
N ALA A 35 -15.77 -5.80 -4.18
CA ALA A 35 -16.62 -5.88 -2.99
C ALA A 35 -18.11 -5.69 -3.33
N ARG A 36 -18.44 -4.71 -4.16
CA ARG A 36 -19.82 -4.46 -4.61
C ARG A 36 -20.34 -5.58 -5.50
N GLN A 37 -19.52 -6.04 -6.44
CA GLN A 37 -19.88 -7.08 -7.39
C GLN A 37 -20.16 -8.42 -6.67
N TRP A 38 -19.25 -8.86 -5.81
CA TRP A 38 -19.36 -10.18 -5.17
C TRP A 38 -20.28 -10.22 -3.97
N SER A 39 -20.45 -9.10 -3.25
CA SER A 39 -21.46 -9.00 -2.19
C SER A 39 -22.87 -9.23 -2.74
N ALA A 40 -23.16 -8.72 -3.94
CA ALA A 40 -24.49 -8.85 -4.54
C ALA A 40 -24.81 -10.29 -5.02
N ILE A 41 -23.78 -11.08 -5.37
CA ILE A 41 -23.97 -12.38 -6.04
C ILE A 41 -23.74 -13.55 -5.07
N LYS A 42 -22.69 -13.47 -4.23
CA LYS A 42 -22.20 -14.62 -3.46
C LYS A 42 -21.95 -14.35 -1.98
N ASN A 43 -22.30 -13.16 -1.49
CA ASN A 43 -22.01 -12.73 -0.12
C ASN A 43 -20.53 -12.91 0.27
N ILE A 44 -19.62 -12.61 -0.66
CA ILE A 44 -18.17 -12.67 -0.43
C ILE A 44 -17.69 -11.31 0.08
N LEU A 45 -16.87 -11.35 1.11
CA LEU A 45 -16.17 -10.19 1.66
C LEU A 45 -14.85 -9.98 0.91
N VAL A 46 -14.65 -8.78 0.37
CA VAL A 46 -13.43 -8.42 -0.36
C VAL A 46 -12.78 -7.24 0.36
N LEU A 47 -11.54 -7.41 0.81
CA LEU A 47 -10.82 -6.44 1.64
C LEU A 47 -9.40 -6.22 1.12
N ALA A 48 -8.85 -5.06 1.41
CA ALA A 48 -7.43 -4.77 1.20
C ALA A 48 -6.73 -4.70 2.56
N VAL A 49 -5.53 -5.27 2.67
CA VAL A 49 -4.77 -5.28 3.93
C VAL A 49 -3.33 -4.90 3.66
N CYS A 50 -2.75 -4.08 4.55
CA CYS A 50 -1.35 -3.71 4.52
C CYS A 50 -0.56 -4.49 5.57
N PRO A 51 0.53 -5.18 5.21
CA PRO A 51 1.43 -5.80 6.18
C PRO A 51 2.27 -4.76 6.96
N GLY A 52 2.31 -3.51 6.48
CA GLY A 52 3.24 -2.48 6.91
C GLY A 52 4.65 -2.69 6.35
N TYR A 53 5.58 -1.80 6.70
CA TYR A 53 6.97 -1.87 6.24
C TYR A 53 7.74 -3.04 6.85
N CYS A 54 7.78 -4.18 6.15
CA CYS A 54 8.38 -5.43 6.66
C CYS A 54 9.75 -5.75 6.05
N ALA A 55 10.66 -6.30 6.85
CA ALA A 55 12.04 -6.62 6.49
C ALA A 55 12.14 -7.82 5.52
N THR A 56 11.81 -7.58 4.25
CA THR A 56 11.80 -8.57 3.15
C THR A 56 12.76 -8.15 2.04
N ASP A 57 13.01 -9.05 1.08
CA ASP A 57 13.76 -8.76 -0.15
C ASP A 57 13.24 -7.52 -0.88
N ALA A 58 11.91 -7.32 -0.92
CA ALA A 58 11.27 -6.16 -1.55
C ALA A 58 11.63 -4.82 -0.90
N THR A 59 12.08 -4.87 0.37
CA THR A 59 12.55 -3.70 1.13
C THR A 59 14.06 -3.72 1.35
N TYR A 60 14.78 -4.66 0.74
CA TYR A 60 16.21 -4.90 0.96
C TYR A 60 16.57 -5.15 2.44
N HIS A 61 15.64 -5.73 3.20
CA HIS A 61 15.75 -5.87 4.66
C HIS A 61 16.14 -4.55 5.36
N ALA A 62 15.55 -3.43 4.92
CA ALA A 62 15.90 -2.10 5.39
C ALA A 62 15.83 -1.95 6.91
N SER A 63 16.75 -1.14 7.45
CA SER A 63 16.75 -0.76 8.85
C SER A 63 15.47 -0.01 9.21
N GLY A 64 14.83 -0.40 10.32
CA GLY A 64 13.55 0.15 10.76
C GLY A 64 12.32 -0.57 10.20
N ALA A 65 12.50 -1.54 9.29
CA ALA A 65 11.41 -2.42 8.88
C ALA A 65 11.06 -3.43 9.99
N ARG A 66 9.78 -3.72 10.16
CA ARG A 66 9.28 -4.69 11.14
C ARG A 66 9.60 -6.12 10.71
N PRO A 67 9.71 -7.08 11.64
CA PRO A 67 9.82 -8.50 11.30
C PRO A 67 8.63 -9.00 10.46
N VAL A 68 8.88 -10.01 9.62
CA VAL A 68 7.91 -10.52 8.64
C VAL A 68 6.69 -11.18 9.31
N GLU A 69 6.88 -11.74 10.49
CA GLU A 69 5.85 -12.38 11.32
C GLU A 69 4.76 -11.35 11.66
N PHE A 70 5.16 -10.15 12.05
CA PHE A 70 4.23 -9.07 12.31
C PHE A 70 3.47 -8.66 11.04
N GLY A 71 4.11 -8.69 9.87
CA GLY A 71 3.43 -8.42 8.60
C GLY A 71 2.36 -9.46 8.27
N ALA A 72 2.65 -10.74 8.52
CA ALA A 72 1.70 -11.83 8.39
C ALA A 72 0.54 -11.69 9.39
N ASP A 73 0.83 -11.32 10.64
CA ASP A 73 -0.18 -11.10 11.68
C ASP A 73 -1.18 -10.00 11.29
N SER A 74 -0.74 -8.93 10.63
CA SER A 74 -1.64 -7.88 10.12
C SER A 74 -2.72 -8.46 9.18
N ILE A 75 -2.32 -9.39 8.32
CA ILE A 75 -3.21 -10.08 7.37
C ILE A 75 -4.10 -11.08 8.11
N LEU A 76 -3.51 -11.93 8.96
CA LEU A 76 -4.23 -12.96 9.70
C LEU A 76 -5.26 -12.37 10.66
N CYS A 77 -4.99 -11.22 11.26
CA CYS A 77 -5.94 -10.52 12.11
C CYS A 77 -7.26 -10.25 11.38
N VAL A 78 -7.20 -9.74 10.14
CA VAL A 78 -8.39 -9.47 9.33
C VAL A 78 -9.07 -10.76 8.88
N VAL A 79 -8.30 -11.77 8.47
CA VAL A 79 -8.84 -13.07 8.02
C VAL A 79 -9.58 -13.80 9.14
N ASN A 80 -9.08 -13.71 10.38
CA ASN A 80 -9.67 -14.36 11.54
C ASN A 80 -10.78 -13.52 12.22
N THR A 81 -11.00 -12.28 11.77
CA THR A 81 -12.06 -11.42 12.30
C THR A 81 -13.42 -11.86 11.74
N ARG A 82 -14.47 -11.80 12.57
CA ARG A 82 -15.81 -12.19 12.13
C ARG A 82 -16.29 -11.27 11.00
N PRO A 83 -16.92 -11.78 9.93
CA PRO A 83 -17.31 -10.96 8.79
C PRO A 83 -18.21 -9.75 9.13
N ASN A 84 -19.02 -9.85 10.18
CA ASN A 84 -19.91 -8.76 10.64
C ASN A 84 -19.18 -7.64 11.40
N GLU A 85 -17.91 -7.83 11.73
CA GLU A 85 -17.04 -6.81 12.34
C GLU A 85 -16.19 -6.08 11.29
N LEU A 86 -16.26 -6.51 10.04
CA LEU A 86 -15.47 -5.99 8.93
C LEU A 86 -16.35 -5.18 7.97
N GLU A 87 -15.77 -4.12 7.43
CA GLU A 87 -16.43 -3.30 6.42
C GLU A 87 -16.00 -3.75 5.03
N ASN A 88 -16.93 -4.29 4.24
CA ASN A 88 -16.64 -4.77 2.90
C ASN A 88 -16.05 -3.66 2.00
N GLY A 89 -14.97 -3.96 1.28
CA GLY A 89 -14.24 -3.00 0.46
C GLY A 89 -13.34 -2.04 1.23
N ALA A 90 -13.19 -2.20 2.55
CA ALA A 90 -12.31 -1.36 3.35
C ALA A 90 -10.85 -1.82 3.33
N PHE A 91 -9.99 -0.93 3.82
CA PHE A 91 -8.55 -1.12 3.91
C PHE A 91 -8.12 -1.21 5.38
N TYR A 92 -7.37 -2.25 5.73
CA TYR A 92 -6.96 -2.54 7.11
C TYR A 92 -5.44 -2.64 7.24
N GLN A 93 -4.97 -2.37 8.45
CA GLN A 93 -3.62 -2.68 8.90
C GLN A 93 -3.66 -2.98 10.39
N ASP A 94 -3.07 -4.10 10.80
CA ASP A 94 -3.00 -4.52 12.21
C ASP A 94 -4.39 -4.58 12.87
N GLY A 95 -5.41 -5.06 12.12
CA GLY A 95 -6.81 -5.11 12.56
C GLY A 95 -7.54 -3.77 12.58
N ILE A 96 -6.86 -2.66 12.31
CA ILE A 96 -7.43 -1.32 12.37
C ILE A 96 -7.82 -0.86 10.97
N LYS A 97 -9.07 -0.43 10.79
CA LYS A 97 -9.51 0.20 9.54
C LYS A 97 -8.74 1.51 9.33
N LYS A 98 -8.15 1.67 8.16
CA LYS A 98 -7.38 2.87 7.77
C LYS A 98 -8.08 3.62 6.63
N SER A 99 -7.75 4.90 6.49
CA SER A 99 -8.17 5.67 5.32
C SER A 99 -7.49 5.10 4.08
N GLN A 100 -8.26 4.89 3.02
CA GLN A 100 -7.75 4.35 1.75
C GLN A 100 -6.72 5.29 1.09
N VAL A 101 -6.73 6.58 1.44
CA VAL A 101 -5.74 7.55 0.95
C VAL A 101 -4.33 7.22 1.47
N ILE A 102 -4.22 6.61 2.65
CA ILE A 102 -2.90 6.22 3.18
C ILE A 102 -2.32 5.04 2.42
N ALA A 103 -3.14 4.21 1.75
CA ALA A 103 -2.66 3.05 0.98
C ALA A 103 -1.70 3.43 -0.15
N CYS A 104 -1.78 4.67 -0.64
CA CYS A 104 -0.93 5.22 -1.68
C CYS A 104 0.40 5.78 -1.13
N THR A 105 0.48 6.00 0.19
CA THR A 105 1.61 6.67 0.86
C THR A 105 2.26 5.82 1.94
N VAL A 106 1.67 4.68 2.30
CA VAL A 106 2.25 3.73 3.24
C VAL A 106 3.62 3.32 2.74
N ASP A 107 4.61 3.44 3.63
CA ASP A 107 5.97 2.99 3.41
C ASP A 107 6.77 3.76 2.35
N LEU A 108 6.32 4.96 1.97
CA LEU A 108 7.22 5.93 1.37
C LEU A 108 8.23 6.35 2.45
N PRO A 109 9.54 6.03 2.33
CA PRO A 109 10.52 6.84 3.03
C PRO A 109 10.24 8.28 2.63
N LYS A 110 10.28 9.21 3.59
CA LYS A 110 10.30 10.64 3.26
C LYS A 110 11.40 10.80 2.22
N TYR A 111 11.04 11.05 0.96
CA TYR A 111 12.02 11.27 -0.08
C TYR A 111 12.83 12.49 0.35
N GLU A 112 14.06 12.24 0.80
CA GLU A 112 15.02 13.30 1.04
C GLU A 112 15.72 13.55 -0.28
N ASP A 113 15.50 14.74 -0.81
CA ASP A 113 16.09 15.19 -2.06
C ASP A 113 17.63 15.08 -1.98
N PRO A 114 18.27 14.23 -2.79
CA PRO A 114 19.72 14.04 -2.76
C PRO A 114 20.49 15.31 -3.18
N GLU A 115 19.84 16.31 -3.78
CA GLU A 115 20.45 17.61 -4.07
C GLU A 115 20.49 18.54 -2.85
N LYS A 116 19.70 18.27 -1.82
CA LYS A 116 19.63 19.12 -0.61
C LYS A 116 20.85 19.02 0.30
N ASN A 117 21.65 17.95 0.16
CA ASN A 117 22.91 17.74 0.87
C ASN A 117 24.16 18.12 0.06
N LYS A 118 24.00 18.70 -1.14
CA LYS A 118 25.09 19.40 -1.84
C LYS A 118 25.11 20.87 -1.41
N LYS A 119 25.45 21.12 -0.16
CA LYS A 119 25.94 22.43 0.28
C LYS A 119 27.32 22.24 0.91
N ASP A 120 28.26 22.89 0.25
CA ASP A 120 29.69 23.10 0.52
C ASP A 120 30.64 21.92 0.27
#